data_AF-A0A526YSL4-F1
#
_entry.id   AF-A0A526YSL4-F1
#
_cell.length_a   1.000
_cell.length_b   1.000
_cell.length_c   1.000
_cell.angle_alpha   90.00
_cell.angle_beta   90.00
_cell.angle_gamma   90.00
#
_symmetry.space_group_name_H-M   'P 1'
#
loop_
_entity.id
_entity.type
_entity.pdbx_description
1 polymer ?
#
loop_
_entity_poly.entity_id
_entity_poly.type
_entity_poly.pdbx_seq_one_letter_code
_entity_poly.pdbx_strand_id
1 'polypeptide(L)'
;MTTHSRGVSATIDPVKLDRLAEVAIKVGLQLQPGQDLVLTSSIAALPLTRRIVEHAYKAGAGLVTPIFNDDEMTLARFRYGADAGFDHAAGWLYEGMAKAFANNAARLAVRGEDPS
;
A
#
# COMPACT_ATOMS: atom_id res chain seq x y z
N MET A 1 -9.92 4.03 30.40
CA MET A 1 -9.93 5.14 29.43
C MET A 1 -8.54 5.73 29.37
N THR A 2 -7.65 5.15 28.57
CA THR A 2 -6.34 5.74 28.27
C THR A 2 -6.48 6.47 26.95
N THR A 3 -6.64 7.78 27.02
CA THR A 3 -6.55 8.68 25.87
C THR A 3 -5.10 8.72 25.41
N HIS A 4 -4.77 7.97 24.35
CA HIS A 4 -3.51 8.16 23.64
C HIS A 4 -3.62 9.41 22.77
N SER A 5 -3.33 10.56 23.38
CA SER A 5 -2.91 11.74 22.62
C SER A 5 -1.58 11.40 21.96
N ARG A 6 -1.58 11.17 20.64
CA ARG A 6 -0.35 11.12 19.84
C ARG A 6 -0.37 12.28 18.86
N GLY A 7 0.12 13.43 19.34
CA GLY A 7 0.62 14.46 18.47
C GLY A 7 1.79 13.92 17.66
N VAL A 8 1.54 13.50 16.43
CA VAL A 8 2.59 13.38 15.41
C VAL A 8 2.52 14.65 14.59
N SER A 9 3.16 15.71 15.09
CA SER A 9 3.60 16.83 14.27
C SER A 9 5.13 16.79 14.23
N ALA A 10 5.68 15.70 13.70
CA ALA A 10 6.92 15.80 12.96
C ALA A 10 6.48 16.01 11.52
N THR A 11 6.55 17.24 11.02
CA THR A 11 6.31 17.53 9.60
C THR A 11 7.15 16.59 8.77
N ILE A 12 6.50 15.68 8.03
CA ILE A 12 7.18 14.76 7.13
C ILE A 12 7.99 15.59 6.14
N ASP A 13 9.31 15.43 6.14
CA ASP A 13 10.21 16.14 5.24
C ASP A 13 9.90 15.72 3.79
N PRO A 14 9.40 16.63 2.94
CA PRO A 14 8.94 16.27 1.59
C PRO A 14 10.09 15.81 0.69
N VAL A 15 11.32 16.29 0.92
CA VAL A 15 12.50 15.88 0.15
C VAL A 15 12.90 14.45 0.50
N LYS A 16 12.87 14.10 1.79
CA LYS A 16 13.16 12.72 2.23
C LYS A 16 12.07 11.75 1.79
N LEU A 17 10.80 12.18 1.85
CA LEU A 17 9.66 11.39 1.38
C LEU A 17 9.76 11.08 -0.12
N ASP A 18 10.15 12.08 -0.91
CA ASP A 18 10.39 11.93 -2.34
C ASP A 18 11.54 10.96 -2.64
N ARG A 19 12.68 11.12 -1.97
CA ARG A 19 13.83 10.22 -2.13
C ARG A 19 13.51 8.79 -1.71
N LEU A 20 12.72 8.60 -0.65
CA LEU A 20 12.27 7.28 -0.23
C LEU A 20 11.44 6.61 -1.33
N ALA A 21 10.52 7.35 -1.95
CA ALA A 21 9.74 6.85 -3.08
C ALA A 21 10.62 6.48 -4.28
N GLU A 22 11.58 7.33 -4.63
CA GLU A 22 12.52 7.07 -5.73
C GLU A 22 13.33 5.79 -5.50
N VAL A 23 13.90 5.64 -4.30
CA VAL A 23 14.69 4.45 -3.92
C VAL A 23 13.83 3.20 -3.92
N ALA A 24 12.60 3.26 -3.42
CA ALA A 24 11.68 2.13 -3.43
C ALA A 24 11.44 1.60 -4.85
N ILE A 25 11.31 2.48 -5.84
CA ILE A 25 11.08 2.11 -7.24
C ILE A 25 12.38 1.67 -7.94
N LYS A 26 13.43 2.48 -7.89
CA LYS A 26 14.64 2.25 -8.70
C LYS A 26 15.58 1.20 -8.12
N VAL A 27 15.61 1.05 -6.80
CA VAL A 27 16.52 0.14 -6.10
C VAL A 27 15.76 -1.01 -5.46
N GLY A 28 14.70 -0.70 -4.70
CA GLY A 28 13.93 -1.71 -3.98
C GLY A 28 13.23 -2.71 -4.91
N LEU A 29 12.41 -2.20 -5.82
CA LEU A 29 11.77 -3.01 -6.87
C LEU A 29 12.67 -3.24 -8.07
N GLN A 30 13.60 -2.31 -8.34
CA GLN A 30 14.32 -2.22 -9.60
C GLN A 30 13.34 -2.32 -10.79
N LEU A 31 12.27 -1.50 -10.74
CA LEU A 31 11.14 -1.60 -11.68
C LEU A 31 11.62 -1.44 -13.12
N GLN A 32 11.24 -2.38 -13.99
CA GLN A 32 11.63 -2.34 -15.40
C GLN A 32 10.64 -1.51 -16.23
N PRO A 33 11.10 -0.81 -17.29
CA PRO A 33 10.20 -0.15 -18.22
C PRO A 33 9.17 -1.12 -18.81
N GLY A 34 7.89 -0.72 -18.84
CA GLY A 34 6.75 -1.51 -19.27
C GLY A 34 6.23 -2.51 -18.23
N GLN A 35 6.89 -2.68 -17.08
CA GLN A 35 6.45 -3.60 -16.05
C GLN A 35 5.28 -3.02 -15.24
N ASP A 36 4.21 -3.79 -15.09
CA ASP A 36 3.08 -3.44 -14.23
C ASP A 36 3.46 -3.48 -12.74
N LEU A 37 2.75 -2.74 -11.90
CA LEU A 37 2.97 -2.68 -10.46
C LEU A 37 1.66 -2.83 -9.70
N VAL A 38 1.58 -3.85 -8.84
CA VAL A 38 0.53 -3.96 -7.81
C VAL A 38 1.08 -3.38 -6.51
N LEU A 39 0.43 -2.34 -6.00
CA LEU A 39 0.83 -1.61 -4.80
C LEU A 39 -0.22 -1.73 -3.71
N THR A 40 0.16 -2.21 -2.53
CA THR A 40 -0.72 -2.21 -1.34
C THR A 40 -0.26 -1.15 -0.36
N SER A 41 -1.19 -0.37 0.20
CA SER A 41 -0.86 0.73 1.13
C SER A 41 -2.04 1.06 2.03
N SER A 42 -1.78 1.56 3.24
CA SER A 42 -2.80 2.24 4.04
C SER A 42 -3.14 3.62 3.46
N ILE A 43 -4.40 4.05 3.62
CA ILE A 43 -4.84 5.42 3.30
C ILE A 43 -4.06 6.44 4.14
N ALA A 44 -3.62 6.09 5.35
CA ALA A 44 -2.78 6.96 6.19
C ALA A 44 -1.42 7.29 5.54
N ALA A 45 -0.93 6.42 4.65
CA ALA A 45 0.34 6.59 3.93
C ALA A 45 0.18 7.22 2.54
N LEU A 46 -1.00 7.80 2.22
CA LEU A 46 -1.28 8.42 0.92
C LEU A 46 -0.20 9.37 0.40
N PRO A 47 0.41 10.27 1.21
CA PRO A 47 1.46 11.16 0.73
C PRO A 47 2.65 10.40 0.12
N LEU A 48 3.13 9.35 0.78
CA LEU A 48 4.24 8.53 0.26
C LEU A 48 3.80 7.73 -0.98
N THR A 49 2.62 7.11 -0.91
CA THR A 49 2.10 6.26 -1.99
C THR A 49 1.92 7.03 -3.29
N ARG A 50 1.47 8.29 -3.23
CA ARG A 50 1.41 9.17 -4.41
C ARG A 50 2.79 9.40 -5.03
N ARG A 51 3.83 9.64 -4.22
CA ARG A 51 5.21 9.82 -4.72
C ARG A 51 5.76 8.53 -5.31
N ILE A 52 5.48 7.38 -4.72
CA ILE A 52 5.85 6.06 -5.25
C ILE A 52 5.24 5.86 -6.64
N VAL A 53 3.94 6.11 -6.80
CA VAL A 53 3.25 5.99 -8.09
C VAL A 53 3.85 6.94 -9.14
N GLU A 54 4.14 8.20 -8.76
CA GLU A 54 4.79 9.17 -9.64
C GLU A 54 6.16 8.68 -10.11
N HIS A 55 7.00 8.19 -9.20
CA HIS A 55 8.31 7.64 -9.54
C HIS A 55 8.24 6.36 -10.37
N ALA A 56 7.23 5.51 -10.13
CA ALA A 56 6.99 4.32 -10.94
C ALA A 56 6.75 4.70 -12.40
N TYR A 57 5.84 5.65 -12.66
CA TYR A 57 5.59 6.12 -14.02
C TYR A 57 6.78 6.87 -14.63
N LYS A 58 7.53 7.66 -13.85
CA LYS A 58 8.79 8.28 -14.33
C LYS A 58 9.85 7.24 -14.71
N ALA A 59 9.86 6.08 -14.05
CA ALA A 59 10.73 4.95 -14.40
C ALA A 59 10.20 4.12 -15.58
N GLY A 60 9.04 4.48 -16.14
CA GLY A 60 8.43 3.80 -17.29
C GLY A 60 7.54 2.62 -16.93
N ALA A 61 6.96 2.58 -15.72
CA ALA A 61 5.98 1.56 -15.35
C ALA A 61 4.88 1.40 -16.42
N GLY A 62 4.37 0.17 -16.57
CA GLY A 62 3.16 -0.14 -17.33
C GLY A 62 1.92 0.38 -16.60
N LEU A 63 1.07 -0.51 -16.10
CA LEU A 63 -0.06 -0.18 -15.24
C LEU A 63 0.31 -0.25 -13.76
N VAL A 64 0.09 0.83 -13.02
CA VAL A 64 0.18 0.85 -11.55
C VAL A 64 -1.21 0.72 -10.95
N THR A 65 -1.43 -0.32 -10.12
CA THR A 65 -2.71 -0.63 -9.47
C THR A 65 -2.56 -0.56 -7.94
N PRO A 66 -2.91 0.59 -7.32
CA PRO A 66 -2.96 0.73 -5.87
C PRO A 66 -4.20 0.06 -5.27
N ILE A 67 -4.02 -0.67 -4.17
CA ILE A 67 -5.07 -1.26 -3.34
C ILE A 67 -4.89 -0.71 -1.93
N PHE A 68 -5.91 -0.01 -1.43
CA PHE A 68 -5.84 0.66 -0.13
C PHE A 68 -6.57 -0.11 0.97
N ASN A 69 -6.02 -0.07 2.17
CA ASN A 69 -6.70 -0.43 3.40
C ASN A 69 -6.85 0.77 4.34
N ASP A 70 -7.81 0.64 5.25
CA ASP A 70 -8.08 1.57 6.33
C ASP A 70 -8.25 0.78 7.63
N ASP A 71 -7.60 1.24 8.70
CA ASP A 71 -7.50 0.50 9.96
C ASP A 71 -8.85 0.50 10.69
N GLU A 72 -9.62 1.59 10.62
CA GLU A 72 -10.96 1.69 11.23
C GLU A 72 -11.97 0.79 10.52
N MET A 73 -11.92 0.70 9.17
CA MET A 73 -12.74 -0.24 8.42
C MET A 73 -12.38 -1.70 8.76
N THR A 74 -11.10 -1.99 8.91
CA THR A 74 -10.61 -3.31 9.33
C THR A 74 -11.10 -3.65 10.74
N LEU A 75 -11.01 -2.70 11.67
CA LEU A 75 -11.48 -2.83 13.04
C LEU A 75 -13.00 -3.00 13.13
N ALA A 76 -13.76 -2.33 12.26
CA ALA A 76 -15.21 -2.51 12.17
C ALA A 76 -15.58 -3.97 11.82
N ARG A 77 -14.83 -4.62 10.91
CA ARG A 77 -15.00 -6.05 10.63
C ARG A 77 -14.80 -6.90 11.89
N PHE A 78 -13.78 -6.60 12.69
CA PHE A 78 -13.53 -7.33 13.94
C PHE A 78 -14.56 -7.06 15.04
N ARG A 79 -15.04 -5.82 15.17
CA ARG A 79 -15.98 -5.43 16.22
C ARG A 79 -17.42 -5.87 15.95
N TYR A 80 -17.82 -5.89 14.69
CA TYR A 80 -19.23 -6.04 14.31
C TYR A 80 -19.49 -7.18 13.32
N GLY A 81 -18.44 -7.82 12.80
CA GLY A 81 -18.58 -8.97 11.90
C GLY A 81 -19.14 -10.18 12.62
N ALA A 82 -20.02 -10.92 11.95
CA ALA A 82 -20.47 -12.22 12.43
C ALA A 82 -19.34 -13.26 12.29
N ASP A 83 -19.25 -14.22 13.22
CA ASP A 83 -18.23 -15.27 13.24
C ASP A 83 -18.07 -15.98 11.89
N ALA A 84 -19.17 -16.39 11.26
CA ALA A 84 -19.15 -17.05 9.96
C ALA A 84 -18.52 -16.19 8.83
N GLY A 85 -18.52 -14.87 8.97
CA GLY A 85 -17.89 -13.95 8.02
C GLY A 85 -16.36 -13.96 8.07
N PHE A 86 -15.75 -14.56 9.11
CA PHE A 86 -14.30 -14.73 9.20
C PHE A 86 -13.79 -15.97 8.48
N ASP A 87 -14.67 -16.92 8.15
CA ASP A 87 -14.33 -18.10 7.32
C ASP A 87 -14.27 -17.76 5.82
N HIS A 88 -14.57 -16.50 5.45
CA HIS A 88 -14.67 -16.05 4.07
C HIS A 88 -13.63 -14.98 3.73
N ALA A 89 -13.11 -15.06 2.51
CA ALA A 89 -12.14 -14.12 1.95
C ALA A 89 -12.56 -13.67 0.54
N ALA A 90 -12.00 -12.55 0.06
CA ALA A 90 -12.28 -12.03 -1.27
C ALA A 90 -11.50 -12.82 -2.35
N GLY A 91 -11.93 -14.05 -2.66
CA GLY A 91 -11.25 -14.94 -3.61
C GLY A 91 -10.93 -14.29 -4.96
N TRP A 92 -11.90 -13.56 -5.53
CA TRP A 92 -11.77 -12.83 -6.79
C TRP A 92 -10.57 -11.85 -6.81
N LEU A 93 -10.27 -11.20 -5.67
CA LEU A 93 -9.18 -10.25 -5.56
C LEU A 93 -7.84 -10.98 -5.61
N TYR A 94 -7.72 -12.08 -4.87
CA TYR A 94 -6.49 -12.87 -4.80
C TYR A 94 -6.21 -13.59 -6.12
N GLU A 95 -7.24 -14.07 -6.81
CA GLU A 95 -7.13 -14.61 -8.17
C GLU A 95 -6.63 -13.55 -9.15
N GLY A 96 -7.17 -12.33 -9.08
CA GLY A 96 -6.70 -11.20 -9.88
C GLY A 96 -5.23 -10.85 -9.61
N MET A 97 -4.82 -10.80 -8.33
CA MET A 97 -3.43 -10.56 -7.95
C MET A 97 -2.50 -11.67 -8.43
N ALA A 98 -2.91 -12.95 -8.29
CA ALA A 98 -2.13 -14.08 -8.77
C ALA A 98 -1.91 -14.00 -10.29
N LYS A 99 -2.94 -13.63 -11.05
CA LYS A 99 -2.83 -13.40 -12.49
C LYS A 99 -1.88 -12.25 -12.83
N ALA A 100 -1.93 -11.14 -12.10
CA ALA A 100 -1.00 -10.03 -12.30
C ALA A 100 0.46 -10.46 -12.06
N PHE A 101 0.73 -11.20 -10.97
CA PHE A 101 2.07 -11.69 -10.68
C PHE A 101 2.55 -12.73 -11.70
N ALA A 102 1.67 -13.61 -12.18
CA ALA A 102 1.99 -14.54 -13.27
C ALA A 102 2.38 -13.81 -14.57
N ASN A 103 1.84 -12.61 -14.78
CA ASN A 103 2.20 -11.71 -15.88
C ASN A 103 3.41 -10.80 -15.55
N ASN A 104 4.22 -11.17 -14.55
CA ASN A 104 5.42 -10.45 -14.13
C ASN A 104 5.18 -9.03 -13.59
N ALA A 105 4.00 -8.74 -13.05
CA ALA A 105 3.78 -7.49 -12.32
C ALA A 105 4.66 -7.45 -11.06
N ALA A 106 5.37 -6.33 -10.86
CA ALA A 106 6.08 -6.05 -9.63
C ALA A 106 5.08 -5.89 -8.46
N ARG A 107 5.52 -6.21 -7.24
CA ARG A 107 4.72 -6.06 -6.03
C ARG A 107 5.41 -5.16 -5.03
N LEU A 108 4.72 -4.11 -4.59
CA LEU A 108 5.16 -3.27 -3.49
C LEU A 108 4.11 -3.20 -2.39
N ALA A 109 4.55 -3.16 -1.14
CA ALA A 109 3.69 -2.99 0.01
C ALA A 109 4.26 -1.89 0.91
N VAL A 110 3.48 -0.85 1.15
CA VAL A 110 3.77 0.19 2.15
C VAL A 110 3.02 -0.18 3.41
N ARG A 111 3.77 -0.53 4.46
CA ARG A 111 3.23 -0.93 5.77
C ARG A 111 3.53 0.13 6.81
N GLY A 112 2.56 0.33 7.69
CA GLY A 112 2.62 1.30 8.79
C GLY A 112 1.32 1.35 9.57
N GLU A 113 0.61 0.22 9.63
CA GLU A 113 -0.65 0.07 10.36
C GLU A 113 -0.43 0.23 11.88
N ASP A 114 -1.45 0.66 12.61
CA ASP A 114 -1.36 0.83 14.07
C ASP A 114 -1.13 -0.52 14.78
N PRO A 115 -0.05 -0.70 15.56
CA PRO A 115 0.20 -1.93 16.30
C PRO A 115 -0.56 -2.04 17.64
N SER A 116 -1.28 -1.00 18.08
CA SER A 116 -1.90 -0.89 19.41
C SER A 116 -3.41 -1.09 19.44
#